data_AF-G7IVV7-F1
#
_entry.id   AF-G7IVV7-F1
#
_cell.length_a   1.000
_cell.length_b   1.000
_cell.length_c   1.000
_cell.angle_alpha   90.00
_cell.angle_beta   90.00
_cell.angle_gamma   90.00
#
_symmetry.space_group_name_H-M   'P 1'
#
loop_
_entity.id
_entity.type
_entity.pdbx_description
1 polymer ?
#
loop_
_entity_poly.entity_id
_entity_poly.type
_entity_poly.pdbx_seq_one_letter_code
_entity_poly.pdbx_strand_id
1 'polypeptide(L)'
;MLIVNDTTRDLVAAVSNRLSALSFHMREYYWVDIKKINEIYRYKTEEYSTDAVNKFNIYPEQIPSWLVDWISEEGGYFIGNLQPAHMDFRFFTLGNLWAIVSSLGTTRQNEGILNLIDAKWDDIIGQMPLKICYPALEGEEWCIITGCDPKNT
;
A
#
# COMPACT_ATOMS: atom_id res chain seq x y z
N MET A 1 -18.35 16.62 -12.33
CA MET A 1 -17.22 17.43 -12.84
C MET A 1 -17.46 18.87 -12.41
N LEU A 2 -16.48 19.55 -11.80
CA LEU A 2 -16.66 20.95 -11.37
C LEU A 2 -16.69 21.86 -12.60
N ILE A 3 -17.66 22.76 -12.68
CA ILE A 3 -17.74 23.77 -13.74
C ILE A 3 -16.70 24.85 -13.43
N VAL A 4 -15.83 25.15 -14.39
CA VAL A 4 -14.82 26.20 -14.25
C VAL A 4 -15.47 27.56 -14.44
N ASN A 5 -15.49 28.37 -13.39
CA ASN A 5 -15.90 29.77 -13.40
C ASN A 5 -15.00 30.56 -12.43
N ASP A 6 -15.22 31.88 -12.31
CA ASP A 6 -14.36 32.72 -11.47
C ASP A 6 -14.42 32.36 -9.97
N THR A 7 -15.49 31.73 -9.48
CA THR A 7 -15.61 31.33 -8.08
C THR A 7 -15.03 29.93 -7.80
N THR A 8 -14.93 29.07 -8.80
CA THR A 8 -14.41 27.69 -8.66
C THR A 8 -12.98 27.51 -9.13
N ARG A 9 -12.37 28.52 -9.77
CA ARG A 9 -11.02 28.46 -10.33
C ARG A 9 -9.98 27.97 -9.32
N ASP A 10 -9.97 28.56 -8.12
CA ASP A 10 -9.00 28.21 -7.08
C ASP A 10 -9.20 26.78 -6.56
N LEU A 11 -10.46 26.33 -6.46
CA LEU A 11 -10.80 24.96 -6.09
C LEU A 11 -10.33 23.96 -7.14
N VAL A 12 -10.54 24.26 -8.43
CA VAL A 12 -10.08 23.40 -9.53
C VAL A 12 -8.56 23.29 -9.53
N ALA A 13 -7.84 24.41 -9.30
CA ALA A 13 -6.38 24.41 -9.19
C ALA A 13 -5.91 23.58 -7.99
N ALA A 14 -6.53 23.73 -6.82
CA ALA A 14 -6.20 22.96 -5.63
C ALA A 14 -6.42 21.45 -5.82
N VAL A 15 -7.55 21.06 -6.44
CA VAL A 15 -7.84 19.66 -6.77
C VAL A 15 -6.81 19.10 -7.75
N SER A 16 -6.48 19.82 -8.81
CA SER A 16 -5.49 19.38 -9.80
C SER A 16 -4.11 19.17 -9.16
N ASN A 17 -3.67 20.11 -8.32
CA ASN A 17 -2.40 20.02 -7.60
C ASN A 17 -2.39 18.82 -6.64
N ARG A 18 -3.49 18.59 -5.92
CA ARG A 18 -3.62 17.45 -5.00
C ARG A 18 -3.64 16.13 -5.75
N LEU A 19 -4.35 16.02 -6.87
CA LEU A 19 -4.40 14.79 -7.66
C LEU A 19 -3.02 14.39 -8.19
N SER A 20 -2.23 15.36 -8.66
CA SER A 20 -0.86 15.12 -9.11
C SER A 20 0.03 14.62 -7.97
N ALA A 21 0.05 15.35 -6.85
CA ALA A 21 0.87 15.00 -5.69
C ALA A 21 0.47 13.64 -5.07
N LEU A 22 -0.85 13.37 -4.96
CA LEU A 22 -1.37 12.11 -4.44
C LEU A 22 -1.01 10.94 -5.36
N SER A 23 -1.16 11.10 -6.68
CA SER A 23 -0.82 10.05 -7.63
C SER A 23 0.67 9.68 -7.54
N PHE A 24 1.55 10.68 -7.47
CA PHE A 24 2.97 10.44 -7.25
C PHE A 24 3.23 9.71 -5.93
N HIS A 25 2.67 10.23 -4.83
CA HIS A 25 2.90 9.67 -3.50
C HIS A 25 2.44 8.20 -3.39
N MET A 26 1.25 7.89 -3.89
CA MET A 26 0.71 6.52 -3.88
C MET A 26 1.56 5.59 -4.76
N ARG A 27 1.87 5.99 -5.99
CA ARG A 27 2.61 5.15 -6.95
C ARG A 27 4.04 4.86 -6.51
N GLU A 28 4.68 5.81 -5.84
CA GLU A 28 6.10 5.70 -5.45
C GLU A 28 6.27 5.06 -4.08
N TYR A 29 5.47 5.46 -3.09
CA TYR A 29 5.70 5.10 -1.70
C TYR A 29 4.78 4.02 -1.16
N TYR A 30 3.57 3.85 -1.71
CA TYR A 30 2.66 2.79 -1.29
C TYR A 30 2.83 1.52 -2.10
N TRP A 31 3.39 1.60 -3.31
CA TRP A 31 3.59 0.42 -4.15
C TRP A 31 4.67 -0.49 -3.56
N VAL A 32 4.37 -1.78 -3.46
CA VAL A 32 5.32 -2.82 -3.08
C VAL A 32 5.32 -3.95 -4.11
N ASP A 33 6.52 -4.31 -4.55
CA ASP A 33 6.84 -5.49 -5.34
C ASP A 33 8.15 -6.07 -4.81
N ILE A 34 8.61 -7.21 -5.34
CA ILE A 34 9.86 -7.85 -4.88
C ILE A 34 11.08 -6.91 -5.01
N LYS A 35 11.09 -5.99 -5.97
CA LYS A 35 12.18 -5.03 -6.14
C LYS A 35 12.13 -3.98 -5.04
N LYS A 36 10.94 -3.48 -4.71
CA LYS A 36 10.74 -2.50 -3.65
C LYS A 36 11.04 -3.09 -2.27
N ILE A 37 10.65 -4.33 -2.01
CA ILE A 37 11.00 -5.03 -0.76
C ILE A 37 12.53 -5.12 -0.62
N ASN A 38 13.23 -5.51 -1.68
CA ASN A 38 14.70 -5.57 -1.68
C ASN A 38 15.36 -4.20 -1.50
N GLU A 39 14.71 -3.13 -1.96
CA GLU A 39 15.14 -1.74 -1.73
C GLU A 39 15.01 -1.38 -0.24
N ILE A 40 13.82 -1.62 0.34
CA ILE A 40 13.53 -1.33 1.76
C ILE A 40 14.45 -2.14 2.68
N TYR A 41 14.73 -3.40 2.34
CA TYR A 41 15.65 -4.25 3.09
C TYR A 41 17.09 -3.68 3.17
N ARG A 42 17.45 -2.78 2.26
CA ARG A 42 18.76 -2.13 2.18
C ARG A 42 18.74 -0.67 2.64
N TYR A 43 17.62 -0.21 3.20
CA TYR A 43 17.52 1.14 3.73
C TYR A 43 18.54 1.37 4.84
N LYS A 44 19.15 2.55 4.81
CA LYS A 44 19.85 3.10 5.95
C LYS A 44 18.85 3.89 6.77
N THR A 45 18.99 3.81 8.08
CA THR A 45 18.16 4.55 9.03
C THR A 45 18.82 5.89 9.37
N GLU A 46 18.05 6.80 9.96
CA GLU A 46 18.51 8.12 10.41
C GLU A 46 19.11 8.98 9.28
N GLU A 47 18.60 8.82 8.05
CA GLU A 47 18.96 9.69 6.94
C GLU A 47 18.32 11.07 7.12
N TYR A 48 19.15 12.11 7.21
CA TYR A 48 18.72 13.49 7.33
C TYR A 48 19.16 14.31 6.11
N SER A 49 18.37 14.26 5.04
CA SER A 49 18.60 15.02 3.80
C SER A 49 17.31 15.10 2.97
N THR A 50 17.21 16.11 2.11
CA THR A 50 16.16 16.16 1.06
C THR A 50 16.34 15.05 0.01
N ASP A 51 17.57 14.56 -0.12
CA ASP A 51 17.95 13.50 -1.06
C ASP A 51 17.96 12.10 -0.41
N ALA A 52 17.40 11.99 0.81
CA ALA A 52 17.28 10.71 1.51
C ALA A 52 16.45 9.71 0.68
N VAL A 53 16.94 8.47 0.61
CA VAL A 53 16.23 7.34 0.00
C VAL A 53 15.13 6.88 0.96
N ASN A 54 15.49 6.74 2.24
CA ASN A 54 14.56 6.34 3.29
C ASN A 54 13.79 7.54 3.86
N LYS A 55 12.90 8.12 3.06
CA LYS A 55 12.18 9.36 3.40
C LYS A 55 11.32 9.28 4.68
N PHE A 56 10.92 8.08 5.07
CA PHE A 56 10.04 7.85 6.22
C PHE A 56 10.77 7.23 7.40
N ASN A 57 12.10 7.09 7.36
CA ASN A 57 12.90 6.42 8.38
C ASN A 57 12.35 5.01 8.74
N ILE A 58 12.01 4.23 7.71
CA ILE A 58 11.54 2.85 7.88
C ILE A 58 12.72 1.98 8.29
N TYR A 59 12.53 1.22 9.37
CA TYR A 59 13.48 0.21 9.82
C TYR A 59 13.25 -1.08 9.02
N PRO A 60 14.28 -1.65 8.36
CA PRO A 60 14.14 -2.89 7.59
C PRO A 60 13.53 -4.05 8.37
N GLU A 61 13.73 -4.08 9.69
CA GLU A 61 13.19 -5.07 10.63
C GLU A 61 11.66 -5.07 10.70
N GLN A 62 11.00 -4.02 10.19
CA GLN A 62 9.53 -3.97 10.10
C GLN A 62 8.96 -4.80 8.95
N ILE A 63 9.79 -5.22 7.99
CA ILE A 63 9.33 -6.12 6.93
C ILE A 63 8.96 -7.46 7.60
N PRO A 64 7.68 -7.86 7.56
CA PRO A 64 7.26 -9.06 8.24
C PRO A 64 7.77 -10.30 7.49
N SER A 65 8.11 -11.35 8.24
CA SER A 65 8.71 -12.57 7.69
C SER A 65 7.85 -13.23 6.61
N TRP A 66 6.52 -13.13 6.71
CA TRP A 66 5.61 -13.72 5.73
C TRP A 66 5.66 -13.03 4.36
N LEU A 67 6.05 -11.75 4.28
CA LEU A 67 5.88 -10.96 3.06
C LEU A 67 6.77 -11.43 1.91
N VAL A 68 8.02 -11.77 2.21
CA VAL A 68 9.01 -12.17 1.19
C VAL A 68 8.59 -13.48 0.52
N ASP A 69 8.08 -14.43 1.29
CA ASP A 69 7.60 -15.72 0.79
C ASP A 69 6.21 -15.60 0.14
N TRP A 70 5.43 -14.61 0.56
CA TRP A 70 4.07 -14.41 0.09
C TRP A 70 3.99 -13.66 -1.24
N ILE A 71 4.84 -12.67 -1.49
CA ILE A 71 4.77 -11.89 -2.74
C ILE A 71 5.16 -12.73 -3.97
N SER A 72 4.43 -12.61 -5.08
CA SER A 72 4.78 -13.29 -6.33
C SER A 72 5.80 -12.49 -7.15
N GLU A 73 6.60 -13.16 -7.98
CA GLU A 73 7.66 -12.51 -8.79
C GLU A 73 7.12 -11.45 -9.76
N GLU A 74 5.95 -11.72 -10.35
CA GLU A 74 5.26 -10.83 -11.29
C GLU A 74 4.14 -10.01 -10.64
N GLY A 75 4.02 -10.07 -9.31
CA GLY A 75 2.98 -9.39 -8.55
C GLY A 75 3.47 -8.18 -7.77
N GLY A 76 2.50 -7.41 -7.29
CA GLY A 76 2.71 -6.30 -6.38
C GLY A 76 1.39 -5.64 -6.01
N TYR A 77 1.40 -4.81 -4.99
CA TYR A 77 0.19 -4.16 -4.48
C TYR A 77 0.49 -2.84 -3.79
N PHE A 78 -0.55 -2.08 -3.49
CA PHE A 78 -0.45 -0.94 -2.58
C PHE A 78 -0.62 -1.42 -1.14
N ILE A 79 0.40 -1.15 -0.31
CA ILE A 79 0.42 -1.46 1.12
C ILE A 79 -0.74 -0.79 1.87
N GLY A 80 -1.07 -1.31 3.04
CA GLY A 80 -2.18 -0.82 3.85
C GLY A 80 -1.96 0.59 4.41
N ASN A 81 -0.74 0.92 4.80
CA ASN A 81 -0.44 2.22 5.39
C ASN A 81 1.04 2.61 5.29
N LEU A 82 1.29 3.92 5.31
CA LEU A 82 2.62 4.51 5.38
C LEU A 82 2.63 5.75 6.27
N GLN A 83 3.50 5.75 7.27
CA GLN A 83 3.65 6.81 8.26
C GLN A 83 5.13 7.00 8.63
N PRO A 84 5.50 8.08 9.33
CA PRO A 84 6.84 8.23 9.88
C PRO A 84 7.22 7.02 10.74
N ALA A 85 8.34 6.39 10.41
CA ALA A 85 8.89 5.20 11.03
C ALA A 85 7.93 3.99 11.06
N HIS A 86 6.90 3.94 10.21
CA HIS A 86 5.98 2.80 10.19
C HIS A 86 5.40 2.51 8.81
N MET A 87 5.42 1.23 8.44
CA MET A 87 4.81 0.74 7.20
C MET A 87 3.94 -0.49 7.51
N ASP A 88 2.66 -0.43 7.15
CA ASP A 88 1.74 -1.57 7.29
C ASP A 88 1.67 -2.32 5.97
N PHE A 89 2.39 -3.45 5.90
CA PHE A 89 2.49 -4.27 4.70
C PHE A 89 1.25 -5.10 4.42
N ARG A 90 0.20 -5.11 5.23
CA ARG A 90 -0.99 -5.93 4.94
C ARG A 90 -1.62 -5.54 3.60
N PHE A 91 -2.08 -6.54 2.86
CA PHE A 91 -2.86 -6.35 1.64
C PHE A 91 -4.29 -5.98 2.01
N PHE A 92 -4.81 -4.88 1.46
CA PHE A 92 -6.22 -4.48 1.60
C PHE A 92 -6.92 -4.51 0.25
N THR A 93 -7.91 -5.38 0.13
CA THR A 93 -8.56 -5.70 -1.15
C THR A 93 -9.28 -4.49 -1.75
N LEU A 94 -10.07 -3.77 -0.94
CA LEU A 94 -10.84 -2.61 -1.42
C LEU A 94 -9.92 -1.52 -1.97
N GLY A 95 -8.83 -1.20 -1.27
CA GLY A 95 -7.90 -0.15 -1.68
C GLY A 95 -7.21 -0.48 -3.01
N ASN A 96 -6.77 -1.73 -3.18
CA ASN A 96 -6.10 -2.18 -4.39
C ASN A 96 -7.04 -2.24 -5.60
N LEU A 97 -8.26 -2.78 -5.43
CA LEU A 97 -9.25 -2.80 -6.50
C LEU A 97 -9.71 -1.39 -6.89
N TRP A 98 -9.92 -0.51 -5.90
CA TRP A 98 -10.33 0.86 -6.18
C TRP A 98 -9.23 1.66 -6.88
N ALA A 99 -7.96 1.40 -6.57
CA ALA A 99 -6.83 2.02 -7.27
C ALA A 99 -6.80 1.67 -8.77
N ILE A 100 -7.20 0.45 -9.14
CA ILE A 100 -7.36 0.04 -10.54
C ILE A 100 -8.54 0.78 -11.17
N VAL A 101 -9.72 0.71 -10.54
CA VAL A 101 -10.97 1.30 -11.08
C VAL A 101 -10.85 2.81 -11.25
N SER A 102 -10.17 3.51 -10.33
CA SER A 102 -9.97 4.95 -10.39
C SER A 102 -8.79 5.39 -11.27
N SER A 103 -8.09 4.46 -11.93
CA SER A 103 -6.85 4.73 -12.68
C SER A 103 -5.74 5.38 -11.84
N LEU A 104 -5.73 5.12 -10.52
CA LEU A 104 -4.67 5.61 -9.64
C LEU A 104 -3.38 4.87 -9.92
N GLY A 105 -3.39 3.54 -10.08
CA GLY A 105 -2.21 2.77 -10.43
C GLY A 105 -1.80 2.94 -11.90
N THR A 106 -0.51 2.79 -12.19
CA THR A 106 -0.02 2.65 -13.57
C THR A 106 -0.46 1.30 -14.16
N THR A 107 -0.42 1.13 -15.49
CA THR A 107 -0.75 -0.14 -16.15
C THR A 107 0.00 -1.32 -15.53
N ARG A 108 1.32 -1.17 -15.34
CA ARG A 108 2.18 -2.20 -14.71
C ARG A 108 1.74 -2.53 -13.28
N GLN A 109 1.34 -1.53 -12.50
CA GLN A 109 0.89 -1.75 -11.12
C GLN A 109 -0.47 -2.44 -11.08
N ASN A 110 -1.38 -2.05 -11.97
CA ASN A 110 -2.69 -2.68 -12.08
C ASN A 110 -2.57 -4.15 -12.50
N GLU A 111 -1.71 -4.45 -13.48
CA GLU A 111 -1.35 -5.82 -13.84
C GLU A 111 -0.71 -6.57 -12.67
N GLY A 112 0.24 -5.94 -11.96
CA GLY A 112 0.87 -6.54 -10.78
C GLY A 112 -0.11 -6.89 -9.66
N ILE A 113 -1.15 -6.07 -9.43
CA ILE A 113 -2.22 -6.37 -8.47
C ILE A 113 -3.01 -7.59 -8.92
N LEU A 114 -3.42 -7.64 -10.18
CA LEU A 114 -4.21 -8.75 -10.71
C LEU A 114 -3.41 -10.06 -10.73
N ASN A 115 -2.13 -9.99 -11.12
CA ASN A 115 -1.20 -11.12 -11.08
C ASN A 115 -0.98 -11.63 -9.66
N LEU A 116 -0.91 -10.73 -8.67
CA LEU A 116 -0.81 -11.13 -7.27
C LEU A 116 -2.07 -11.83 -6.78
N ILE A 117 -3.25 -11.30 -7.12
CA ILE A 117 -4.55 -11.91 -6.77
C ILE A 117 -4.67 -13.31 -7.39
N ASP A 118 -4.25 -13.49 -8.64
CA ASP A 118 -4.25 -14.78 -9.32
C ASP A 118 -3.25 -15.77 -8.67
N ALA A 119 -2.02 -15.32 -8.42
CA ALA A 119 -0.98 -16.15 -7.81
C ALA A 119 -1.25 -16.52 -6.34
N LYS A 120 -2.03 -15.70 -5.63
CA LYS A 120 -2.40 -15.88 -4.20
C LYS A 120 -3.90 -16.06 -4.05
N TRP A 121 -4.51 -16.75 -5.02
CA TRP A 121 -5.94 -16.97 -5.08
C TRP A 121 -6.50 -17.60 -3.80
N ASP A 122 -5.85 -18.64 -3.28
CA ASP A 122 -6.32 -19.33 -2.06
C ASP A 122 -6.28 -18.43 -0.82
N ASP A 123 -5.32 -17.50 -0.75
CA ASP A 123 -5.16 -16.59 0.37
C ASP A 123 -6.11 -15.39 0.31
N ILE A 124 -6.39 -14.86 -0.89
CA ILE A 124 -7.18 -13.63 -1.09
C ILE A 124 -8.65 -13.94 -1.38
N ILE A 125 -8.92 -15.00 -2.14
CA ILE A 125 -10.26 -15.42 -2.56
C ILE A 125 -10.71 -16.65 -1.78
N GLY A 126 -9.88 -17.70 -1.74
CA GLY A 126 -10.21 -18.98 -1.14
C GLY A 126 -11.55 -19.53 -1.64
N GLN A 127 -12.38 -20.03 -0.72
CA GLN A 127 -13.71 -20.56 -1.02
C GLN A 127 -14.82 -19.49 -0.99
N MET A 128 -14.52 -18.28 -0.49
CA MET A 128 -15.48 -17.19 -0.35
C MET A 128 -14.84 -15.86 -0.77
N PRO A 129 -15.09 -15.38 -2.00
CA PRO A 129 -14.61 -14.06 -2.42
C PRO A 129 -15.26 -12.95 -1.58
N LEU A 130 -14.54 -11.96 -1.05
CA LEU A 130 -13.08 -11.73 -1.03
C LEU A 130 -12.67 -11.50 0.43
N LYS A 131 -11.41 -11.79 0.80
CA LYS A 131 -10.87 -11.34 2.09
C LYS A 131 -10.81 -9.81 2.13
N ILE A 132 -11.10 -9.21 3.29
CA ILE A 132 -11.00 -7.75 3.46
C ILE A 132 -9.54 -7.30 3.50
N CYS A 133 -8.70 -8.04 4.22
CA CYS A 133 -7.26 -7.86 4.29
C CYS A 133 -6.54 -9.20 4.47
N TYR A 134 -5.23 -9.19 4.22
CA TYR A 134 -4.34 -10.33 4.45
C TYR A 134 -2.95 -9.87 4.92
N PRO A 135 -2.31 -10.58 5.87
CA PRO A 135 -2.88 -11.62 6.73
C PRO A 135 -3.75 -11.03 7.84
N ALA A 136 -4.36 -11.92 8.64
CA ALA A 136 -5.00 -11.55 9.90
C ALA A 136 -3.95 -11.17 10.96
N LEU A 137 -4.37 -10.39 11.96
CA LEU A 137 -3.57 -10.15 13.15
C LEU A 137 -3.78 -11.34 14.09
N GLU A 138 -2.70 -11.86 14.67
CA GLU A 138 -2.75 -13.01 15.57
C GLU A 138 -1.97 -12.74 16.87
N GLY A 139 -2.30 -13.48 17.93
CA GLY A 139 -1.56 -13.47 19.19
C GLY A 139 -1.42 -12.07 19.81
N GLU A 140 -0.18 -11.70 20.15
CA GLU A 140 0.11 -10.40 20.76
C GLU A 140 -0.21 -9.22 19.85
N GLU A 141 -0.03 -9.37 18.53
CA GLU A 141 -0.33 -8.32 17.57
C GLU A 141 -1.82 -7.99 17.55
N TRP A 142 -2.67 -9.02 17.56
CA TRP A 142 -4.12 -8.87 17.71
C TRP A 142 -4.47 -8.16 19.02
N CYS A 143 -3.92 -8.61 20.15
CA CYS A 143 -4.17 -8.00 21.46
C CYS A 143 -3.84 -6.50 21.46
N ILE A 144 -2.66 -6.14 20.95
CA ILE A 144 -2.14 -4.77 20.99
C ILE A 144 -2.89 -3.86 20.01
N ILE A 145 -3.08 -4.27 18.76
CA ILE A 145 -3.64 -3.41 17.71
C ILE A 145 -5.17 -3.28 17.85
N THR A 146 -5.86 -4.38 18.17
CA THR A 146 -7.33 -4.36 18.27
C THR A 146 -7.83 -3.99 19.66
N GLY A 147 -6.95 -4.03 20.68
CA GLY A 147 -7.35 -3.91 22.08
C GLY A 147 -8.10 -5.14 22.59
N CYS A 148 -7.69 -6.32 22.12
CA CYS A 148 -8.36 -7.61 22.36
C CYS A 148 -9.84 -7.61 21.94
N ASP A 149 -10.17 -7.00 20.80
CA ASP A 149 -11.55 -6.92 20.32
C ASP A 149 -12.06 -8.30 19.87
N PRO A 150 -13.01 -8.93 20.60
CA PRO A 150 -13.47 -10.28 20.30
C PRO A 150 -14.21 -10.40 18.96
N LYS A 151 -14.57 -9.28 18.31
CA LYS A 151 -15.21 -9.29 17.00
C LYS A 151 -14.21 -9.50 15.86
N ASN A 152 -12.94 -9.19 16.09
CA ASN A 152 -11.88 -9.20 15.09
C ASN A 152 -10.86 -10.31 15.35
N THR A 153 -11.32 -11.50 15.74
CA THR A 153 -10.49 -12.71 15.91
C THR A 153 -10.26 -13.43 14.61
#